data_AF-A0A662BMC5-F1
#
_entry.id   AF-A0A662BMC5-F1
#
_cell.length_a   1.000
_cell.length_b   1.000
_cell.length_c   1.000
_cell.angle_alpha   90.00
_cell.angle_beta   90.00
_cell.angle_gamma   90.00
#
_symmetry.space_group_name_H-M   'P 1'
#
loop_
_entity.id
_entity.type
_entity.pdbx_description
1 polymer ?
#
loop_
_entity_poly.entity_id
_entity_poly.type
_entity_poly.pdbx_seq_one_letter_code
_entity_poly.pdbx_strand_id
1 'polypeptide(L)'
;MKKLIPVILLLMASIFSCTEMKKEKSPVTPIETQKEVEITKVIDSIQILDSIERSAIKKPAKKTTKPGLYFLTDLIGKYPTQEKIFDNKYLAKRLKKIKRFNFDNMKRDWNTENPLTIENQIIHSSGCRAHSCPDSGYELFVDLKNDNINIYFFMGNTLRVYKEKGWITLPKLYQDEIDIKMENAKIGSTSDDLTSKYSINPKKK
;
A
#
# COMPACT_ATOMS: atom_id res chain seq x y z
N MET A 1 33.59 52.17 -22.83
CA MET A 1 34.95 51.91 -22.31
C MET A 1 35.03 50.46 -21.84
N LYS A 2 36.09 49.72 -22.18
CA LYS A 2 36.25 48.29 -21.84
C LYS A 2 36.92 48.15 -20.47
N LYS A 3 36.43 47.27 -19.60
CA LYS A 3 37.25 46.56 -18.58
C LYS A 3 36.72 45.13 -18.38
N LEU A 4 37.33 44.19 -19.10
CA LEU A 4 37.39 42.78 -18.72
C LEU A 4 38.49 42.64 -17.66
N ILE A 5 38.25 41.90 -16.58
CA ILE A 5 39.29 41.26 -15.76
C ILE A 5 38.79 39.84 -15.43
N PRO A 6 39.53 38.77 -15.78
CA PRO A 6 39.08 37.38 -15.63
C PRO A 6 39.87 36.59 -14.55
N VAL A 7 39.49 35.32 -14.39
CA VAL A 7 40.24 34.22 -13.74
C VAL A 7 40.55 34.36 -12.24
N ILE A 8 39.86 33.57 -11.42
CA ILE A 8 40.55 32.62 -10.51
C ILE A 8 39.97 31.23 -10.77
N LEU A 9 40.84 30.36 -11.26
CA LEU A 9 40.62 28.93 -11.42
C LEU A 9 41.03 28.25 -10.10
N LEU A 10 40.13 27.52 -9.44
CA LEU A 10 40.54 26.56 -8.42
C LEU A 10 40.00 25.17 -8.74
N LEU A 11 40.92 24.34 -9.21
CA LEU A 11 40.73 22.91 -9.41
C LEU A 11 40.77 22.23 -8.04
N MET A 12 39.72 21.53 -7.64
CA MET A 12 39.80 20.49 -6.60
C MET A 12 39.05 19.25 -7.07
N ALA A 13 39.82 18.31 -7.60
CA ALA A 13 39.35 16.97 -7.91
C ALA A 13 39.50 16.09 -6.67
N SER A 14 38.40 15.55 -6.16
CA SER A 14 38.39 14.52 -5.11
C SER A 14 37.67 13.27 -5.61
N ILE A 15 38.45 12.45 -6.32
CA ILE A 15 38.40 10.98 -6.39
C ILE A 15 37.07 10.29 -6.04
N PHE A 16 36.40 9.78 -7.08
CA PHE A 16 35.46 8.66 -6.95
C PHE A 16 36.18 7.44 -6.37
N SER A 17 35.84 7.06 -5.14
CA SER A 17 36.23 5.76 -4.58
C SER A 17 35.07 4.78 -4.73
N CYS A 18 34.95 4.18 -5.92
CA CYS A 18 34.08 3.03 -6.13
C CYS A 18 34.69 1.81 -5.44
N THR A 19 34.08 1.36 -4.34
CA THR A 19 34.41 0.06 -3.75
C THR A 19 33.77 -1.05 -4.59
N GLU A 20 34.60 -1.89 -5.22
CA GLU A 20 34.10 -2.99 -6.03
C GLU A 20 33.34 -4.03 -5.21
N MET A 21 32.21 -4.49 -5.76
CA MET A 21 31.45 -5.60 -5.22
C MET A 21 32.23 -6.90 -5.41
N LYS A 22 32.70 -7.50 -4.31
CA LYS A 22 33.21 -8.88 -4.35
C LYS A 22 32.07 -9.83 -4.69
N LYS A 23 32.13 -10.42 -5.89
CA LYS A 23 31.29 -11.55 -6.30
C LYS A 23 31.73 -12.80 -5.53
N GLU A 24 30.97 -13.17 -4.52
CA GLU A 24 31.13 -14.46 -3.86
C GLU A 24 30.58 -15.57 -4.78
N LYS A 25 31.46 -16.45 -5.26
CA LYS A 25 31.10 -17.61 -6.08
C LYS A 25 30.99 -18.84 -5.17
N SER A 26 29.89 -19.58 -5.29
CA SER A 26 29.74 -20.89 -4.67
C SER A 26 30.86 -21.84 -5.14
N PRO A 27 31.47 -22.64 -4.23
CA PRO A 27 32.44 -23.66 -4.62
C PRO A 27 31.71 -24.91 -5.15
N VAL A 28 32.13 -25.38 -6.33
CA VAL A 28 31.72 -26.67 -6.91
C VAL A 28 32.95 -27.34 -7.51
N THR A 29 33.19 -28.60 -7.14
CA THR A 29 34.01 -29.69 -7.76
C THR A 29 34.83 -30.45 -6.69
N PRO A 30 35.24 -31.72 -6.94
CA PRO A 30 35.04 -32.55 -8.14
C PRO A 30 34.25 -33.85 -7.91
N ILE A 31 33.96 -34.53 -9.02
CA ILE A 31 33.45 -35.92 -9.08
C ILE A 31 34.63 -36.86 -9.28
N GLU A 32 34.65 -38.01 -8.61
CA GLU A 32 35.40 -39.20 -9.03
C GLU A 32 34.55 -40.47 -8.80
N THR A 33 34.99 -41.63 -9.30
CA THR A 33 34.12 -42.55 -10.07
C THR A 33 34.07 -43.99 -9.51
N GLN A 34 33.16 -44.82 -10.05
CA GLN A 34 33.04 -46.30 -9.93
C GLN A 34 32.25 -46.76 -8.68
N LYS A 35 31.42 -47.82 -8.67
CA LYS A 35 31.01 -48.88 -9.64
C LYS A 35 29.58 -49.35 -9.21
N GLU A 36 28.81 -50.24 -9.84
CA GLU A 36 29.01 -51.24 -10.92
C GLU A 36 27.76 -51.25 -11.88
N VAL A 37 27.09 -52.39 -12.09
CA VAL A 37 25.97 -52.63 -13.04
C VAL A 37 25.01 -53.69 -12.49
N GLU A 38 23.69 -53.52 -12.64
CA GLU A 38 22.83 -54.62 -13.10
C GLU A 38 21.62 -54.11 -13.92
N ILE A 39 21.49 -54.63 -15.14
CA ILE A 39 20.38 -54.39 -16.06
C ILE A 39 19.76 -55.75 -16.34
N THR A 40 18.44 -55.93 -16.19
CA THR A 40 17.63 -56.76 -17.12
C THR A 40 16.14 -56.38 -17.07
N LYS A 41 15.72 -55.72 -18.15
CA LYS A 41 14.46 -55.91 -18.90
C LYS A 41 13.34 -56.73 -18.23
N VAL A 42 12.15 -56.12 -18.10
CA VAL A 42 10.96 -56.57 -18.84
C VAL A 42 10.19 -55.34 -19.29
N ILE A 43 10.15 -55.09 -20.59
CA ILE A 43 9.19 -54.19 -21.24
C ILE A 43 8.39 -55.09 -22.18
N ASP A 44 7.14 -55.42 -21.83
CA ASP A 44 6.04 -55.63 -22.79
C ASP A 44 4.71 -55.89 -22.08
N SER A 45 3.79 -54.91 -22.17
CA SER A 45 2.34 -54.90 -21.85
C SER A 45 1.92 -53.45 -21.55
N ILE A 46 1.86 -52.54 -22.53
CA ILE A 46 0.82 -52.44 -23.58
C ILE A 46 -0.61 -52.31 -22.99
N GLN A 47 -1.23 -51.15 -23.25
CA GLN A 47 -2.69 -50.89 -23.26
C GLN A 47 -3.52 -50.99 -21.97
N ILE A 48 -3.12 -50.35 -20.86
CA ILE A 48 -4.09 -49.70 -19.95
C ILE A 48 -3.53 -48.36 -19.45
N LEU A 49 -4.14 -47.24 -19.89
CA LEU A 49 -4.19 -45.91 -19.23
C LEU A 49 -4.66 -44.78 -20.17
N ASP A 50 -4.85 -45.06 -21.47
CA ASP A 50 -5.45 -44.15 -22.47
C ASP A 50 -6.96 -43.86 -22.22
N SER A 51 -7.52 -44.40 -21.13
CA SER A 51 -8.95 -44.35 -20.79
C SER A 51 -9.31 -43.41 -19.63
N ILE A 52 -8.39 -42.53 -19.19
CA ILE A 52 -8.67 -41.52 -18.14
C ILE A 52 -8.63 -40.08 -18.73
N GLU A 53 -9.06 -39.93 -19.98
CA GLU A 53 -9.47 -38.63 -20.50
C GLU A 53 -11.00 -38.53 -20.57
N ARG A 54 -11.55 -37.34 -20.26
CA ARG A 54 -12.92 -36.90 -20.58
C ARG A 54 -14.09 -37.41 -19.72
N SER A 55 -14.00 -37.31 -18.38
CA SER A 55 -15.22 -37.02 -17.57
C SER A 55 -14.95 -36.20 -16.32
N ALA A 56 -14.33 -35.03 -16.50
CA ALA A 56 -14.26 -34.00 -15.47
C ALA A 56 -14.27 -32.60 -16.09
N ILE A 57 -15.32 -32.28 -16.87
CA ILE A 57 -15.63 -30.88 -17.16
C ILE A 57 -16.06 -30.23 -15.83
N LYS A 58 -15.07 -29.76 -15.07
CA LYS A 58 -15.27 -28.87 -13.92
C LYS A 58 -15.95 -27.61 -14.44
N LYS A 59 -17.28 -27.62 -14.37
CA LYS A 59 -18.14 -26.44 -14.52
C LYS A 59 -17.47 -25.30 -13.74
N PRO A 60 -17.08 -24.19 -14.38
CA PRO A 60 -16.27 -23.17 -13.72
C PRO A 60 -17.00 -22.72 -12.47
N ALA A 61 -16.38 -22.92 -11.31
CA ALA A 61 -16.98 -22.58 -10.03
C ALA A 61 -17.38 -21.10 -10.09
N LYS A 62 -18.68 -20.85 -9.94
CA LYS A 62 -19.26 -19.50 -10.02
C LYS A 62 -18.56 -18.64 -8.97
N LYS A 63 -17.57 -17.85 -9.39
CA LYS A 63 -16.80 -16.98 -8.49
C LYS A 63 -17.80 -16.14 -7.72
N THR A 64 -17.94 -16.43 -6.43
CA THR A 64 -18.80 -15.71 -5.51
C THR A 64 -18.22 -14.32 -5.37
N THR A 65 -18.73 -13.37 -6.15
CA THR A 65 -18.25 -12.00 -6.18
C THR A 65 -18.46 -11.40 -4.79
N LYS A 66 -17.38 -11.14 -4.06
CA LYS A 66 -17.42 -10.50 -2.74
C LYS A 66 -18.20 -9.18 -2.86
N PRO A 67 -19.15 -8.89 -1.95
CA PRO A 67 -19.99 -7.69 -2.04
C PRO A 67 -19.17 -6.42 -1.77
N GLY A 68 -19.58 -5.31 -2.40
CA GLY A 68 -19.05 -3.97 -2.08
C GLY A 68 -17.51 -3.87 -2.07
N LEU A 69 -16.96 -3.40 -0.95
CA LEU A 69 -15.52 -3.19 -0.75
C LEU A 69 -14.76 -4.42 -0.20
N TYR A 70 -15.42 -5.57 -0.01
CA TYR A 70 -14.78 -6.76 0.57
C TYR A 70 -13.61 -7.32 -0.28
N PHE A 71 -13.43 -6.91 -1.54
CA PHE A 71 -12.22 -7.26 -2.31
C PHE A 71 -10.92 -6.75 -1.66
N LEU A 72 -10.98 -5.67 -0.85
CA LEU A 72 -9.82 -5.14 -0.13
C LEU A 72 -9.29 -6.13 0.93
N THR A 73 -10.09 -7.10 1.37
CA THR A 73 -9.63 -8.15 2.30
C THR A 73 -8.61 -9.10 1.70
N ASP A 74 -8.54 -9.21 0.37
CA ASP A 74 -7.51 -9.99 -0.33
C ASP A 74 -6.17 -9.24 -0.44
N LEU A 75 -6.11 -7.99 0.02
CA LEU A 75 -4.99 -7.06 -0.11
C LEU A 75 -4.40 -6.64 1.24
N ILE A 76 -4.83 -7.24 2.35
CA ILE A 76 -4.26 -6.98 3.68
C ILE A 76 -2.78 -7.38 3.70
N GLY A 77 -1.95 -6.55 4.33
CA GLY A 77 -0.49 -6.66 4.32
C GLY A 77 0.18 -6.09 3.07
N LYS A 78 -0.59 -5.64 2.06
CA LYS A 78 -0.07 -5.09 0.80
C LYS A 78 -0.20 -3.58 0.70
N TYR A 79 0.63 -2.95 -0.13
CA TYR A 79 0.67 -1.52 -0.31
C TYR A 79 -0.34 -1.01 -1.37
N PRO A 80 -1.15 0.04 -1.07
CA PRO A 80 -2.13 0.60 -1.98
C PRO A 80 -1.65 0.94 -3.39
N THR A 81 -0.43 1.50 -3.56
CA THR A 81 0.08 1.85 -4.90
C THR A 81 0.53 0.62 -5.69
N GLN A 82 1.17 -0.36 -5.03
CA GLN A 82 1.64 -1.60 -5.66
C GLN A 82 0.47 -2.42 -6.23
N GLU A 83 -0.59 -2.58 -5.44
CA GLU A 83 -1.83 -3.27 -5.85
C GLU A 83 -2.80 -2.38 -6.63
N LYS A 84 -2.42 -1.12 -6.88
CA LYS A 84 -3.17 -0.13 -7.66
C LYS A 84 -4.63 0.01 -7.20
N ILE A 85 -4.88 0.03 -5.89
CA ILE A 85 -6.25 0.02 -5.36
C ILE A 85 -7.03 1.28 -5.79
N PHE A 86 -6.33 2.40 -6.00
CA PHE A 86 -6.90 3.64 -6.50
C PHE A 86 -7.18 3.64 -8.01
N ASP A 87 -6.75 2.62 -8.76
CA ASP A 87 -7.19 2.35 -10.15
C ASP A 87 -8.41 1.43 -10.21
N ASN A 88 -8.80 0.80 -9.09
CA ASN A 88 -10.01 -0.01 -9.03
C ASN A 88 -11.24 0.86 -9.33
N LYS A 89 -11.91 0.58 -10.45
CA LYS A 89 -13.06 1.38 -10.96
C LYS A 89 -14.19 1.53 -9.94
N TYR A 90 -14.38 0.58 -9.03
CA TYR A 90 -15.43 0.66 -8.00
C TYR A 90 -15.01 1.60 -6.86
N LEU A 91 -13.82 1.41 -6.27
CA LEU A 91 -13.30 2.27 -5.22
C LEU A 91 -13.08 3.72 -5.70
N ALA A 92 -12.43 3.90 -6.86
CA ALA A 92 -12.19 5.22 -7.43
C ALA A 92 -13.49 5.99 -7.71
N LYS A 93 -14.54 5.32 -8.22
CA LYS A 93 -15.86 5.92 -8.45
C LYS A 93 -16.54 6.37 -7.15
N ARG A 94 -16.29 5.68 -6.03
CA ARG A 94 -16.81 6.06 -4.71
C ARG A 94 -16.05 7.25 -4.12
N LEU A 95 -14.72 7.17 -4.11
CA LEU A 95 -13.86 8.26 -3.65
C LEU A 95 -14.12 9.57 -4.41
N LYS A 96 -14.24 9.51 -5.75
CA LYS A 96 -14.59 10.69 -6.58
C LYS A 96 -15.97 11.29 -6.31
N LYS A 97 -16.87 10.58 -5.61
CA LYS A 97 -18.20 11.09 -5.22
C LYS A 97 -18.22 11.77 -3.85
N ILE A 98 -17.17 11.65 -3.04
CA ILE A 98 -17.15 12.22 -1.70
C ILE A 98 -17.10 13.77 -1.81
N LYS A 99 -18.11 14.44 -1.26
CA LYS A 99 -18.30 15.90 -1.43
C LYS A 99 -17.09 16.67 -0.88
N ARG A 100 -16.56 17.62 -1.66
CA ARG A 100 -15.36 18.45 -1.39
C ARG A 100 -14.03 17.68 -1.32
N PHE A 101 -14.02 16.36 -1.45
CA PHE A 101 -12.78 15.58 -1.47
C PHE A 101 -12.16 15.61 -2.87
N ASN A 102 -10.87 15.94 -2.96
CA ASN A 102 -10.14 15.89 -4.21
C ASN A 102 -9.34 14.57 -4.28
N PHE A 103 -9.98 13.54 -4.85
CA PHE A 103 -9.38 12.22 -5.02
C PHE A 103 -8.13 12.25 -5.91
N ASP A 104 -8.11 13.06 -6.98
CA ASP A 104 -6.97 13.10 -7.90
C ASP A 104 -5.74 13.76 -7.24
N ASN A 105 -5.95 14.74 -6.33
CA ASN A 105 -4.90 15.23 -5.42
C ASN A 105 -4.42 14.13 -4.47
N MET A 106 -5.34 13.45 -3.76
CA MET A 106 -4.97 12.36 -2.84
C MET A 106 -4.12 11.31 -3.55
N LYS A 107 -4.57 10.83 -4.72
CA LYS A 107 -3.86 9.79 -5.48
C LYS A 107 -2.47 10.24 -5.93
N ARG A 108 -2.30 11.50 -6.35
CA ARG A 108 -0.98 12.06 -6.71
C ARG A 108 -0.07 12.14 -5.49
N ASP A 109 -0.61 12.58 -4.36
CA ASP A 109 0.13 12.86 -3.12
C ASP A 109 0.24 11.61 -2.22
N TRP A 110 -0.14 10.42 -2.68
CA TRP A 110 -0.01 9.15 -1.95
C TRP A 110 1.27 8.44 -2.40
N ASN A 111 2.42 8.84 -1.84
CA ASN A 111 3.74 8.38 -2.32
C ASN A 111 4.51 7.57 -1.26
N THR A 112 4.53 8.06 -0.03
CA THR A 112 5.04 7.32 1.15
C THR A 112 3.83 6.75 1.87
N GLU A 113 3.73 5.44 2.00
CA GLU A 113 2.50 4.76 2.43
C GLU A 113 2.74 3.56 3.34
N ASN A 114 1.71 3.22 4.13
CA ASN A 114 1.66 2.01 4.96
C ASN A 114 0.79 0.94 4.28
N PRO A 115 1.07 -0.36 4.50
CA PRO A 115 0.25 -1.44 3.94
C PRO A 115 -1.17 -1.42 4.50
N LEU A 116 -2.10 -2.03 3.79
CA LEU A 116 -3.48 -2.22 4.24
C LEU A 116 -3.51 -3.11 5.49
N THR A 117 -4.10 -2.61 6.56
CA THR A 117 -4.41 -3.35 7.80
C THR A 117 -5.91 -3.51 7.95
N ILE A 118 -6.35 -4.38 8.88
CA ILE A 118 -7.77 -4.53 9.23
C ILE A 118 -7.94 -4.79 10.73
N GLU A 119 -8.83 -4.04 11.37
CA GLU A 119 -9.26 -4.29 12.73
C GLU A 119 -10.78 -4.09 12.84
N ASN A 120 -11.49 -5.04 13.49
CA ASN A 120 -12.94 -5.00 13.71
C ASN A 120 -13.77 -4.70 12.43
N GLN A 121 -13.34 -5.25 11.28
CA GLN A 121 -13.91 -5.03 9.94
C GLN A 121 -13.76 -3.59 9.38
N ILE A 122 -12.94 -2.75 10.01
CA ILE A 122 -12.45 -1.50 9.43
C ILE A 122 -11.09 -1.79 8.79
N ILE A 123 -10.98 -1.58 7.48
CA ILE A 123 -9.70 -1.59 6.77
C ILE A 123 -9.09 -0.20 6.87
N HIS A 124 -7.79 -0.13 7.12
CA HIS A 124 -7.02 1.12 7.20
C HIS A 124 -5.76 1.05 6.33
N SER A 125 -5.37 2.19 5.77
CA SER A 125 -4.01 2.45 5.28
C SER A 125 -3.79 3.96 5.25
N SER A 126 -2.53 4.38 5.42
CA SER A 126 -2.12 5.78 5.36
C SER A 126 -1.20 6.05 4.18
N GLY A 127 -1.21 7.27 3.65
CA GLY A 127 -0.29 7.69 2.62
C GLY A 127 -0.08 9.20 2.59
N CYS A 128 1.12 9.64 2.25
CA CYS A 128 1.50 11.06 2.29
C CYS A 128 2.48 11.44 1.18
N ARG A 129 2.58 12.75 0.93
CA ARG A 129 3.43 13.28 -0.16
C ARG A 129 4.89 13.06 0.19
N ALA A 130 5.65 12.45 -0.72
CA ALA A 130 7.07 12.20 -0.49
C ALA A 130 7.81 13.51 -0.12
N HIS A 131 8.63 13.45 0.92
CA HIS A 131 9.38 14.58 1.50
C HIS A 131 8.54 15.75 2.05
N SER A 132 7.20 15.67 2.03
CA SER A 132 6.24 16.74 2.40
C SER A 132 5.02 16.15 3.13
N CYS A 133 5.23 15.08 3.90
CA CYS A 133 4.16 14.37 4.60
C CYS A 133 3.36 15.22 5.60
N PRO A 134 3.96 16.16 6.37
CA PRO A 134 3.19 17.08 7.21
C PRO A 134 2.19 17.95 6.44
N ASP A 135 2.51 18.36 5.21
CA ASP A 135 1.66 19.25 4.41
C ASP A 135 0.51 18.51 3.70
N SER A 136 0.60 17.18 3.62
CA SER A 136 -0.32 16.34 2.87
C SER A 136 -0.25 14.87 3.29
N GLY A 137 -0.87 14.55 4.44
CA GLY A 137 -1.02 13.18 4.94
C GLY A 137 -2.47 12.72 4.91
N TYR A 138 -2.73 11.51 4.43
CA TYR A 138 -4.06 10.93 4.29
C TYR A 138 -4.20 9.62 5.06
N GLU A 139 -5.36 9.41 5.66
CA GLU A 139 -5.77 8.13 6.28
C GLU A 139 -7.04 7.65 5.59
N LEU A 140 -6.96 6.50 4.93
CA LEU A 140 -8.10 5.81 4.34
C LEU A 140 -8.68 4.86 5.37
N PHE A 141 -9.96 5.05 5.73
CA PHE A 141 -10.74 4.07 6.49
C PHE A 141 -11.91 3.55 5.67
N VAL A 142 -12.06 2.22 5.64
CA VAL A 142 -13.15 1.52 4.97
C VAL A 142 -13.85 0.60 5.95
N ASP A 143 -15.08 0.95 6.28
CA ASP A 143 -15.99 0.12 7.08
C ASP A 143 -16.67 -0.90 6.15
N LEU A 144 -16.26 -2.17 6.25
CA LEU A 144 -16.83 -3.24 5.44
C LEU A 144 -18.27 -3.57 5.84
N LYS A 145 -18.59 -3.46 7.13
CA LYS A 145 -19.90 -3.85 7.69
C LYS A 145 -21.00 -2.88 7.27
N ASN A 146 -20.71 -1.58 7.30
CA ASN A 146 -21.65 -0.52 6.91
C ASN A 146 -21.42 -0.01 5.47
N ASP A 147 -20.47 -0.62 4.75
CA ASP A 147 -20.07 -0.26 3.38
C ASP A 147 -19.78 1.24 3.26
N ASN A 148 -18.91 1.81 4.08
CA ASN A 148 -18.69 3.26 4.18
C ASN A 148 -17.19 3.61 4.12
N ILE A 149 -16.86 4.74 3.49
CA ILE A 149 -15.48 5.24 3.41
C ILE A 149 -15.37 6.57 4.15
N ASN A 150 -14.33 6.73 4.98
CA ASN A 150 -13.88 8.03 5.51
C ASN A 150 -12.42 8.26 5.10
N ILE A 151 -12.08 9.52 4.76
CA ILE A 151 -10.71 9.97 4.54
C ILE A 151 -10.40 11.07 5.54
N TYR A 152 -9.41 10.86 6.39
CA TYR A 152 -8.79 11.95 7.16
C TYR A 152 -7.67 12.56 6.32
N PHE A 153 -7.55 13.89 6.34
CA PHE A 153 -6.55 14.63 5.59
C PHE A 153 -5.89 15.67 6.51
N PHE A 154 -4.64 15.40 6.85
CA PHE A 154 -3.75 16.23 7.64
C PHE A 154 -2.98 17.18 6.71
N MET A 155 -2.98 18.47 7.06
CA MET A 155 -2.23 19.54 6.40
C MET A 155 -1.69 20.49 7.48
N GLY A 156 -0.42 20.36 7.84
CA GLY A 156 0.16 21.06 8.98
C GLY A 156 -0.64 20.79 10.26
N ASN A 157 -1.09 21.84 10.93
CA ASN A 157 -1.93 21.78 12.13
C ASN A 157 -3.44 21.59 11.85
N THR A 158 -3.84 21.34 10.59
CA THR A 158 -5.25 21.19 10.21
C THR A 158 -5.61 19.76 9.89
N LEU A 159 -6.70 19.27 10.49
CA LEU A 159 -7.35 18.01 10.12
C LEU A 159 -8.68 18.28 9.40
N ARG A 160 -8.88 17.68 8.22
CA ARG A 160 -10.19 17.62 7.53
C ARG A 160 -10.64 16.18 7.39
N VAL A 161 -11.92 15.92 7.69
CA VAL A 161 -12.53 14.59 7.51
C VAL A 161 -13.55 14.61 6.39
N TYR A 162 -13.34 13.79 5.38
CA TYR A 162 -14.27 13.55 4.29
C TYR A 162 -14.99 12.23 4.52
N LYS A 163 -16.32 12.23 4.36
CA LYS A 163 -17.20 11.10 4.69
C LYS A 163 -18.06 10.77 3.49
N GLU A 164 -18.14 9.51 3.12
CA GLU A 164 -19.00 9.06 2.03
C GLU A 164 -20.48 9.01 2.46
N LYS A 165 -20.81 8.21 3.47
CA LYS A 165 -22.19 8.04 3.98
C LYS A 165 -22.37 8.66 5.38
N GLY A 166 -21.40 8.44 6.26
CA GLY A 166 -21.45 8.87 7.66
C GLY A 166 -20.09 8.76 8.34
N TRP A 167 -20.03 9.01 9.64
CA TRP A 167 -18.82 8.74 10.43
C TRP A 167 -18.58 7.23 10.58
N ILE A 168 -17.33 6.80 10.49
CA ILE A 168 -16.90 5.45 10.90
C ILE A 168 -16.52 5.52 12.39
N THR A 169 -17.03 4.61 13.21
CA THR A 169 -16.53 4.42 14.58
C THR A 169 -15.20 3.66 14.49
N LEU A 170 -14.09 4.32 14.83
CA LEU A 170 -12.77 3.70 14.78
C LEU A 170 -12.59 2.68 15.91
N PRO A 171 -11.96 1.52 15.65
CA PRO A 171 -11.35 0.66 16.66
C PRO A 171 -10.33 1.43 17.50
N LYS A 172 -10.03 0.95 18.71
CA LYS A 172 -9.13 1.66 19.63
C LYS A 172 -7.75 1.90 19.02
N LEU A 173 -7.16 0.90 18.37
CA LEU A 173 -5.84 1.02 17.72
C LEU A 173 -5.78 2.21 16.75
N TYR A 174 -6.77 2.31 15.85
CA TYR A 174 -6.84 3.38 14.86
C TYR A 174 -7.23 4.73 15.49
N GLN A 175 -8.02 4.74 16.56
CA GLN A 175 -8.32 5.98 17.28
C GLN A 175 -7.06 6.53 17.96
N ASP A 176 -6.29 5.67 18.65
CA ASP A 176 -5.03 6.03 19.29
C ASP A 176 -4.02 6.58 18.26
N GLU A 177 -3.92 5.96 17.06
CA GLU A 177 -3.05 6.45 15.98
C GLU A 177 -3.45 7.84 15.48
N ILE A 178 -4.76 8.10 15.31
CA ILE A 178 -5.27 9.42 14.92
C ILE A 178 -5.02 10.46 16.00
N ASP A 179 -5.23 10.12 17.27
CA ASP A 179 -5.04 11.03 18.40
C ASP A 179 -3.55 11.41 18.54
N ILE A 180 -2.63 10.44 18.41
CA ILE A 180 -1.17 10.68 18.38
C ILE A 180 -0.77 11.56 17.17
N LYS A 181 -1.35 11.33 15.99
CA LYS A 181 -1.09 12.19 14.81
C LYS A 181 -1.59 13.61 15.02
N MET A 182 -2.75 13.80 15.64
CA MET A 182 -3.29 15.11 16.01
C MET A 182 -2.43 15.83 17.04
N GLU A 183 -1.96 15.13 18.08
CA GLU A 183 -1.07 15.69 19.10
C GLU A 183 0.26 16.15 18.49
N ASN A 184 0.91 15.29 17.70
CA ASN A 184 2.17 15.62 17.02
C ASN A 184 2.03 16.81 16.06
N ALA A 185 0.89 16.94 15.39
CA ALA A 185 0.55 18.07 14.53
C ALA A 185 -0.02 19.29 15.29
N LYS A 186 -0.13 19.23 16.63
CA LYS A 186 -0.64 20.28 17.52
C LYS A 186 -2.08 20.73 17.21
N ILE A 187 -2.89 19.81 16.68
CA ILE A 187 -4.24 20.09 16.17
C ILE A 187 -5.18 20.37 17.35
N GLY A 188 -5.65 21.61 17.46
CA GLY A 188 -6.48 22.06 18.57
C GLY A 188 -5.71 22.45 19.83
N SER A 189 -4.38 22.54 19.76
CA SER A 189 -3.49 22.85 20.89
C SER A 189 -3.01 24.31 20.95
N THR A 190 -3.37 25.16 19.98
CA THR A 190 -2.99 26.58 19.99
C THR A 190 -4.15 27.46 20.45
N SER A 191 -3.84 28.54 21.18
CA SER A 191 -4.80 29.57 21.59
C SER A 191 -5.37 30.38 20.42
N ASP A 192 -4.73 30.27 19.25
CA ASP A 192 -4.89 31.17 18.12
C ASP A 192 -5.65 30.48 16.96
N ASP A 193 -5.85 29.16 17.04
CA ASP A 193 -6.65 28.39 16.09
C ASP A 193 -8.15 28.74 16.23
N LEU A 194 -8.69 29.40 15.20
CA LEU A 194 -10.11 29.74 15.04
C LEU A 194 -11.01 28.50 14.90
N THR A 195 -11.22 27.82 16.02
CA THR A 195 -12.36 26.93 16.33
C THR A 195 -12.81 25.97 15.23
N SER A 196 -12.01 24.95 14.89
CA SER A 196 -12.53 23.71 14.30
C SER A 196 -12.74 22.63 15.36
N LYS A 197 -13.76 22.77 16.21
CA LYS A 197 -14.16 21.76 17.20
C LYS A 197 -14.77 20.53 16.51
N TYR A 198 -13.92 19.67 15.93
CA TYR A 198 -14.33 18.34 15.46
C TYR A 198 -14.24 17.33 16.61
N SER A 199 -15.37 17.08 17.28
CA SER A 199 -15.48 15.89 18.13
C SER A 199 -15.56 14.66 17.23
N ILE A 200 -14.50 13.84 17.23
CA ILE A 200 -14.38 12.62 16.40
C ILE A 200 -15.41 11.55 16.80
N ASN A 201 -16.02 11.66 17.99
CA ASN A 201 -17.06 10.73 18.44
C ASN A 201 -18.23 11.48 19.11
N PRO A 202 -19.30 11.84 18.38
CA PRO A 202 -20.53 12.31 19.00
C PRO A 202 -21.18 11.15 19.75
N LYS A 203 -21.00 11.12 21.09
CA LYS A 203 -21.64 10.12 21.97
C LYS A 203 -23.13 10.01 21.60
N LYS A 204 -23.60 8.79 21.36
CA LYS A 204 -25.04 8.54 21.21
C LYS A 204 -25.74 9.00 22.48
N LYS A 205 -26.85 9.72 22.30
CA LYS A 205 -27.79 10.07 23.37
C LYS A 205 -28.43 8.80 23.93
#